data_AF-A0A4Q5ZS40-F1
#
_entry.id   AF-A0A4Q5ZS40-F1
#
_cell.length_a   1.000
_cell.length_b   1.000
_cell.length_c   1.000
_cell.angle_alpha   90.00
_cell.angle_beta   90.00
_cell.angle_gamma   90.00
#
_symmetry.space_group_name_H-M   'P 1'
#
loop_
_entity.id
_entity.type
_entity.pdbx_description
1 polymer ?
#
loop_
_entity_poly.entity_id
_entity_poly.type
_entity_poly.pdbx_seq_one_letter_code
_entity_poly.pdbx_strand_id
1 'polypeptide(L)'
;MNIPNLIRIAIRALQRNKLRAFLTMLGIIIGVAAVIAMVAIGQGSKKSIQDQLSSMGSNMITIRANSNQTVGGGARLESAALQTLTLEDIKAIEKQATYINAISPAVQSRGQVINGALNWPTSMQGVAPDYLEIRDWQLKDGIAFSDEDV
;
A
#
# COMPACT_ATOMS: atom_id res chain seq x y z
N MET A 1 59.65 6.69 13.96
CA MET A 1 59.06 6.50 12.61
C MET A 1 57.97 7.53 12.44
N ASN A 2 58.20 8.62 11.69
CA ASN A 2 57.30 9.78 11.70
C ASN A 2 56.22 9.60 10.63
N ILE A 3 55.04 9.10 11.03
CA ILE A 3 53.83 8.97 10.20
C ILE A 3 53.53 10.20 9.32
N PRO A 4 53.72 11.46 9.78
CA PRO A 4 53.48 12.64 8.95
C PRO A 4 54.38 12.71 7.70
N ASN A 5 55.63 12.27 7.82
CA ASN A 5 56.56 12.24 6.68
C ASN A 5 56.16 11.17 5.66
N LEU A 6 55.65 10.03 6.11
CA LEU A 6 55.16 8.96 5.24
C LEU A 6 53.95 9.42 4.40
N ILE A 7 52.99 10.11 5.02
CA ILE A 7 51.83 10.68 4.31
C ILE A 7 52.29 11.71 3.25
N ARG A 8 53.24 12.58 3.61
CA ARG A 8 53.78 13.58 2.69
C ARG A 8 54.48 12.95 1.47
N ILE A 9 55.20 11.84 1.68
CA ILE A 9 55.84 11.07 0.60
C ILE A 9 54.78 10.40 -0.28
N ALA A 10 53.74 9.80 0.31
CA ALA A 10 52.65 9.15 -0.41
C ALA A 10 51.87 10.13 -1.31
N ILE A 11 51.54 11.33 -0.80
CA ILE A 11 50.85 12.36 -1.58
C ILE A 11 51.71 12.83 -2.76
N ARG A 12 53.01 13.06 -2.56
CA ARG A 12 53.93 13.40 -3.66
C ARG A 12 54.01 12.29 -4.71
N ALA A 13 54.01 11.02 -4.28
CA ALA A 13 54.02 9.88 -5.19
C ALA A 13 52.73 9.79 -6.03
N LEU A 14 51.57 10.05 -5.42
CA LEU A 14 50.27 10.10 -6.12
C LEU A 14 50.21 11.27 -7.11
N GLN A 15 50.75 12.44 -6.75
CA GLN A 15 50.81 13.62 -7.63
C GLN A 15 51.71 13.40 -8.85
N ARG A 16 52.71 12.50 -8.77
CA ARG A 16 53.59 12.16 -9.89
C ARG A 16 52.88 11.31 -10.96
N ASN A 17 51.94 10.46 -10.55
CA ASN A 17 51.17 9.57 -11.42
C ASN A 17 49.66 9.85 -11.35
N LYS A 18 49.27 11.10 -11.64
CA LYS A 18 47.88 11.59 -11.50
C LYS A 18 46.85 10.71 -12.22
N LEU A 19 47.15 10.28 -13.44
CA LEU A 19 46.23 9.47 -14.25
C LEU A 19 45.99 8.07 -13.64
N ARG A 20 47.04 7.41 -13.17
CA ARG A 20 46.92 6.10 -12.51
C ARG A 20 46.18 6.21 -11.17
N ALA A 21 46.52 7.23 -10.37
CA ALA A 21 45.83 7.49 -9.11
C ALA A 21 44.34 7.79 -9.33
N PHE A 22 44.00 8.58 -10.36
CA PHE A 22 42.62 8.90 -10.70
C PHE A 22 41.84 7.66 -11.15
N LEU A 23 42.35 6.86 -12.08
CA LEU A 23 41.67 5.67 -12.58
C LEU A 23 41.45 4.60 -11.51
N THR A 24 42.41 4.42 -10.60
CA THR A 24 42.26 3.47 -9.46
C THR A 24 41.22 3.94 -8.45
N MET A 25 41.20 5.23 -8.11
CA MET A 25 40.15 5.80 -7.26
C MET A 25 38.78 5.72 -7.91
N LEU A 26 38.69 6.01 -9.22
CA LEU A 26 37.43 5.96 -9.96
C LEU A 26 36.82 4.56 -9.93
N GLY A 27 37.63 3.51 -10.10
CA GLY A 27 37.16 2.12 -10.00
C GLY A 27 36.55 1.79 -8.63
N ILE A 28 37.21 2.24 -7.55
CA ILE A 28 36.70 2.03 -6.18
C ILE A 28 35.41 2.82 -5.96
N ILE A 29 35.34 4.07 -6.41
CA ILE A 29 34.15 4.91 -6.25
C ILE A 29 32.95 4.30 -6.97
N ILE A 30 33.11 3.89 -8.23
CA ILE A 30 32.03 3.27 -9.00
C ILE A 30 31.64 1.91 -8.38
N GLY A 31 32.61 1.10 -7.96
CA GLY A 31 32.34 -0.19 -7.32
C GLY A 31 31.53 -0.06 -6.04
N VAL A 32 31.94 0.83 -5.13
CA VAL A 32 31.22 1.07 -3.87
C VAL A 32 29.86 1.73 -4.12
N ALA A 33 29.79 2.70 -5.03
CA ALA A 33 28.54 3.37 -5.37
C ALA A 33 27.49 2.41 -5.96
N ALA A 34 27.90 1.50 -6.84
CA ALA A 34 27.01 0.50 -7.42
C ALA A 34 26.43 -0.45 -6.37
N VAL A 35 27.25 -0.90 -5.42
CA VAL A 35 26.80 -1.77 -4.32
C VAL A 35 25.83 -1.03 -3.41
N ILE A 36 26.14 0.21 -3.01
CA ILE A 36 25.25 1.03 -2.17
C ILE A 36 23.92 1.27 -2.88
N ALA A 37 23.95 1.65 -4.16
CA ALA A 37 22.75 1.90 -4.95
C ALA A 37 21.87 0.65 -5.06
N MET A 38 22.46 -0.52 -5.35
CA MET A 38 21.73 -1.79 -5.42
C MET A 38 21.06 -2.13 -4.08
N VAL A 39 21.78 -2.00 -2.97
CA VAL A 39 21.23 -2.29 -1.63
C VAL A 39 20.10 -1.32 -1.29
N ALA A 40 20.30 -0.02 -1.55
CA ALA A 40 19.29 1.00 -1.29
C ALA A 40 18.01 0.77 -2.11
N ILE A 41 18.13 0.42 -3.39
CA ILE A 41 16.98 0.10 -4.26
C ILE A 41 16.27 -1.16 -3.75
N GLY A 42 17.01 -2.20 -3.39
CA GLY A 42 16.43 -3.46 -2.90
C GLY A 42 15.67 -3.28 -1.59
N GLN A 43 16.29 -2.62 -0.61
CA GLN A 43 15.67 -2.35 0.69
C GLN A 43 14.50 -1.36 0.57
N GLY A 44 14.67 -0.29 -0.22
CA GLY A 44 13.60 0.69 -0.45
C GLY A 44 12.39 0.10 -1.16
N SER A 45 12.60 -0.74 -2.17
CA SER A 45 11.50 -1.46 -2.85
C SER A 45 10.78 -2.40 -1.90
N LYS A 46 11.52 -3.16 -1.08
CA LYS A 46 10.93 -4.05 -0.08
C LYS A 46 10.07 -3.27 0.92
N LYS A 47 10.57 -2.12 1.41
CA LYS A 47 9.83 -1.27 2.35
C LYS A 47 8.57 -0.68 1.71
N SER A 48 8.68 -0.16 0.48
CA SER A 48 7.54 0.38 -0.27
C SER A 48 6.44 -0.66 -0.49
N ILE A 49 6.80 -1.88 -0.90
CA ILE A 49 5.86 -2.99 -1.05
C ILE A 49 5.23 -3.36 0.31
N GLN A 50 6.02 -3.40 1.37
CA GLN A 50 5.52 -3.67 2.71
C GLN A 50 4.52 -2.61 3.17
N ASP A 51 4.77 -1.33 2.91
CA ASP A 51 3.89 -0.23 3.29
C ASP A 51 2.59 -0.22 2.46
N GLN A 52 2.68 -0.54 1.16
CA GLN A 52 1.51 -0.75 0.31
C GLN A 52 0.68 -1.94 0.78
N LEU A 53 1.32 -3.05 1.15
CA LEU A 53 0.61 -4.23 1.66
C LEU A 53 0.00 -3.97 3.05
N SER A 54 0.69 -3.21 3.90
CA SER A 54 0.18 -2.85 5.22
C SER A 54 -1.02 -1.91 5.13
N SER A 55 -0.97 -0.91 4.23
CA SER A 55 -2.09 0.03 3.98
C SER A 55 -3.29 -0.60 3.28
N MET A 56 -3.14 -1.78 2.67
CA MET A 56 -4.28 -2.59 2.23
C MET A 56 -5.04 -3.26 3.39
N GLY A 57 -4.52 -3.17 4.62
CA GLY A 57 -5.02 -3.89 5.78
C GLY A 57 -4.47 -5.31 5.77
N SER A 58 -3.31 -5.53 6.40
CA SER A 58 -2.66 -6.84 6.47
C SER A 58 -3.49 -7.94 7.15
N ASN A 59 -4.64 -7.58 7.74
CA ASN A 59 -5.58 -8.47 8.41
C ASN A 59 -7.04 -8.24 7.97
N MET A 60 -7.30 -8.06 6.67
CA MET A 60 -8.67 -7.87 6.15
C MET A 60 -9.12 -9.02 5.25
N ILE A 61 -10.32 -9.54 5.51
CA ILE A 61 -11.02 -10.49 4.64
C ILE A 61 -12.21 -9.77 4.01
N THR A 62 -12.23 -9.67 2.68
CA THR A 62 -13.38 -9.13 1.95
C THR A 62 -14.23 -10.27 1.40
N ILE A 63 -15.45 -10.42 1.91
CA ILE A 63 -16.43 -11.40 1.41
C ILE A 63 -17.29 -10.71 0.35
N ARG A 64 -17.38 -11.30 -0.84
CA ARG A 64 -18.25 -10.83 -1.92
C ARG A 64 -19.18 -11.96 -2.33
N ALA A 65 -20.46 -11.65 -2.52
CA ALA A 65 -21.39 -12.60 -3.11
C ALA A 65 -20.89 -12.96 -4.52
N ASN A 66 -20.81 -14.26 -4.79
CA ASN A 66 -20.22 -14.79 -6.00
C ASN A 66 -21.15 -14.53 -7.21
N SER A 67 -20.65 -13.91 -8.29
CA SER A 67 -21.37 -13.83 -9.58
C SER A 67 -20.92 -14.86 -10.61
N ASN A 68 -20.12 -15.85 -10.19
CA ASN A 68 -19.48 -16.82 -11.06
C ASN A 68 -20.35 -18.08 -11.27
N GLN A 69 -21.65 -18.03 -11.01
CA GLN A 69 -22.59 -18.96 -11.63
C GLN A 69 -22.79 -18.56 -13.09
N THR A 70 -21.90 -19.06 -13.96
CA THR A 70 -22.31 -19.37 -15.33
C THR A 70 -23.37 -20.47 -15.21
N VAL A 71 -24.64 -20.08 -15.12
CA VAL A 71 -25.73 -20.99 -15.47
C VAL A 71 -25.47 -21.40 -16.91
N GLY A 72 -25.34 -22.70 -17.16
CA GLY A 72 -25.02 -23.21 -18.50
C GLY A 72 -25.94 -22.58 -19.55
N GLY A 73 -25.33 -21.95 -20.55
CA GLY A 73 -26.04 -21.38 -21.70
C GLY A 73 -26.31 -19.86 -21.64
N GLY A 74 -25.25 -19.04 -21.70
CA GLY A 74 -25.30 -17.87 -22.59
C GLY A 74 -25.50 -16.47 -21.99
N ALA A 75 -25.76 -16.30 -20.69
CA ALA A 75 -25.80 -14.96 -20.09
C ALA A 75 -25.05 -14.92 -18.75
N ARG A 76 -24.05 -14.03 -18.65
CA ARG A 76 -23.47 -13.66 -17.35
C ARG A 76 -24.54 -12.84 -16.63
N LEU A 77 -25.18 -13.40 -15.60
CA LEU A 77 -26.00 -12.58 -14.71
C LEU A 77 -25.07 -11.52 -14.09
N GLU A 78 -25.52 -10.27 -14.13
CA GLU A 78 -24.84 -9.16 -13.48
C GLU A 78 -24.74 -9.48 -11.98
N SER A 79 -23.56 -9.29 -11.38
CA SER A 79 -23.28 -9.61 -9.96
C SER A 79 -24.26 -8.96 -8.98
N ALA A 80 -24.97 -7.91 -9.41
CA ALA A 80 -26.01 -7.23 -8.66
C ALA A 80 -27.31 -8.05 -8.49
N ALA A 81 -27.55 -9.09 -9.29
CA ALA A 81 -28.78 -9.87 -9.26
C ALA A 81 -28.79 -11.00 -8.21
N LEU A 82 -27.62 -11.35 -7.63
CA LEU A 82 -27.48 -12.40 -6.62
C LEU A 82 -27.04 -11.79 -5.28
N GLN A 83 -27.98 -11.20 -4.57
CA GLN A 83 -27.76 -10.68 -3.22
C GLN A 83 -27.95 -11.81 -2.20
N THR A 84 -26.95 -12.69 -2.07
CA THR A 84 -26.99 -13.80 -1.10
C THR A 84 -26.48 -13.42 0.29
N LEU A 85 -25.85 -12.24 0.43
CA LEU A 85 -25.33 -11.74 1.70
C LEU A 85 -26.35 -10.80 2.35
N THR A 86 -26.68 -11.09 3.61
CA THR A 86 -27.66 -10.36 4.41
C THR A 86 -27.03 -9.76 5.66
N LEU A 87 -27.75 -8.84 6.32
CA LEU A 87 -27.30 -8.30 7.61
C LEU A 87 -27.33 -9.34 8.74
N GLU A 88 -28.11 -10.42 8.60
CA GLU A 88 -28.13 -11.53 9.57
C GLU A 88 -26.82 -12.31 9.56
N ASP A 89 -26.20 -12.46 8.39
CA ASP A 89 -24.89 -13.12 8.24
C ASP A 89 -23.81 -12.38 9.04
N ILE A 90 -23.86 -11.05 9.09
CA ILE A 90 -22.93 -10.22 9.88
C ILE A 90 -23.07 -10.55 11.37
N LYS A 91 -24.31 -10.55 11.88
CA LYS A 91 -24.60 -10.89 13.29
C LYS A 91 -24.21 -12.33 13.63
N ALA A 92 -24.34 -13.26 12.68
CA ALA A 92 -23.93 -14.65 12.86
C ALA A 92 -22.40 -14.75 12.94
N ILE A 93 -21.67 -14.06 12.06
CA ILE A 93 -20.21 -14.03 12.05
C ILE A 93 -19.67 -13.40 13.34
N GLU A 94 -20.23 -12.27 13.77
CA GLU A 94 -19.85 -11.60 15.01
C GLU A 94 -19.98 -12.51 16.25
N LYS A 95 -21.03 -13.35 16.29
CA LYS A 95 -21.25 -14.29 17.39
C LYS A 95 -20.39 -15.55 17.34
N GLN A 96 -20.06 -16.03 16.14
CA GLN A 96 -19.38 -17.32 15.96
C GLN A 96 -17.87 -17.21 15.77
N ALA A 97 -17.38 -16.07 15.27
CA ALA A 97 -15.96 -15.89 14.99
C ALA A 97 -15.22 -15.29 16.19
N THR A 98 -14.28 -16.06 16.75
CA THR A 98 -13.51 -15.65 17.94
C THR A 98 -12.33 -14.74 17.63
N TYR A 99 -11.88 -14.67 16.37
CA TYR A 99 -10.66 -13.98 15.94
C TYR A 99 -10.91 -12.73 15.08
N ILE A 100 -12.15 -12.22 15.06
CA ILE A 100 -12.51 -11.03 14.28
C ILE A 100 -12.58 -9.85 15.24
N ASN A 101 -11.79 -8.81 14.97
CA ASN A 101 -11.80 -7.58 15.78
C ASN A 101 -12.96 -6.66 15.41
N ALA A 102 -13.29 -6.59 14.13
CA ALA A 102 -14.31 -5.68 13.60
C ALA A 102 -14.89 -6.23 12.29
N ILE A 103 -16.16 -5.94 12.03
CA ILE A 103 -16.87 -6.35 10.82
C ILE A 103 -17.70 -5.19 10.29
N SER A 104 -17.71 -5.00 8.97
CA SER A 104 -18.54 -3.97 8.36
C SER A 104 -19.21 -4.51 7.10
N PRO A 105 -20.53 -4.27 6.91
CA PRO A 105 -21.13 -4.37 5.58
C PRO A 105 -20.45 -3.37 4.66
N ALA A 106 -20.41 -3.70 3.36
CA ALA A 106 -19.93 -2.77 2.35
C ALA A 106 -20.80 -2.88 1.11
N VAL A 107 -21.43 -1.78 0.73
CA VAL A 107 -22.21 -1.66 -0.51
C VAL A 107 -21.59 -0.57 -1.36
N GLN A 108 -21.37 -0.83 -2.64
CA GLN A 108 -20.85 0.18 -3.56
C GLN A 108 -21.92 0.52 -4.59
N SER A 109 -22.22 1.81 -4.72
CA SER A 109 -23.12 2.35 -5.73
C SER A 109 -22.41 3.42 -6.55
N ARG A 110 -22.88 3.68 -7.77
CA ARG A 110 -22.36 4.75 -8.63
C ARG A 110 -23.46 5.75 -8.87
N GLY A 111 -23.13 7.04 -8.82
CA GLY A 111 -24.07 8.11 -9.05
C GLY A 111 -23.37 9.38 -9.50
N GLN A 112 -24.16 10.39 -9.85
CA GLN A 112 -23.63 11.71 -10.18
C GLN A 112 -23.83 12.61 -8.97
N VAL A 113 -22.75 13.20 -8.47
CA VAL A 113 -22.79 14.20 -7.41
C VAL A 113 -22.89 15.57 -8.07
N ILE A 114 -23.84 16.39 -7.62
CA ILE A 114 -24.09 17.72 -8.15
C ILE A 114 -23.84 18.73 -7.02
N ASN A 115 -22.98 19.71 -7.27
CA ASN A 115 -22.76 20.84 -6.38
C ASN A 115 -22.86 22.14 -7.19
N GLY A 116 -24.00 22.83 -7.05
CA GLY A 116 -24.31 24.02 -7.85
C GLY A 116 -24.34 23.71 -9.34
N ALA A 117 -23.51 24.40 -10.13
CA ALA A 117 -23.39 24.21 -11.57
C ALA A 117 -22.42 23.07 -11.98
N LEU A 118 -21.74 22.44 -11.01
CA LEU A 118 -20.78 21.36 -11.26
C LEU A 118 -21.45 20.01 -11.03
N ASN A 119 -21.20 19.07 -11.94
CA ASN A 119 -21.59 17.68 -11.77
C ASN A 119 -20.37 16.77 -11.98
N TRP A 120 -20.29 15.68 -11.21
CA TRP A 120 -19.19 14.73 -11.30
C TRP A 120 -19.68 13.30 -11.04
N PRO A 121 -19.37 12.33 -11.90
CA PRO A 121 -19.66 10.93 -11.62
C PRO A 121 -18.75 10.42 -10.49
N THR A 122 -19.35 9.92 -9.42
CA THR A 122 -18.66 9.43 -8.22
C THR A 122 -19.18 8.04 -7.84
N SER A 123 -18.30 7.22 -7.27
CA SER A 123 -18.71 6.01 -6.56
C SER A 123 -18.96 6.32 -5.09
N MET A 124 -20.13 5.95 -4.59
CA MET A 124 -20.49 6.03 -3.18
C MET A 124 -20.34 4.64 -2.55
N GLN A 125 -19.86 4.59 -1.32
CA GLN A 125 -19.71 3.36 -0.57
C GLN A 125 -20.46 3.48 0.76
N GLY A 126 -21.45 2.62 0.99
CA GLY A 126 -22.12 2.49 2.27
C GLY A 126 -21.37 1.47 3.12
N VAL A 127 -20.97 1.87 4.33
CA VAL A 127 -20.17 1.08 5.27
C VAL A 127 -20.59 1.39 6.71
N ALA A 128 -20.26 0.51 7.66
CA ALA A 128 -20.42 0.78 9.10
C ALA A 128 -19.22 1.56 9.68
N PRO A 129 -19.35 2.19 10.86
CA PRO A 129 -18.28 3.02 11.46
C PRO A 129 -16.93 2.29 11.58
N ASP A 130 -16.99 1.02 11.95
CA ASP A 130 -15.85 0.11 12.05
C ASP A 130 -15.01 -0.02 10.77
N TYR A 131 -15.57 0.31 9.61
CA TYR A 131 -14.86 0.22 8.33
C TYR A 131 -13.61 1.07 8.27
N LEU A 132 -13.63 2.25 8.91
CA LEU A 132 -12.47 3.15 8.98
C LEU A 132 -11.30 2.51 9.74
N GLU A 133 -11.60 1.81 10.85
CA GLU A 133 -10.61 1.08 11.64
C GLU A 133 -10.10 -0.15 10.88
N ILE A 134 -11.02 -0.92 10.26
CA ILE A 134 -10.67 -2.10 9.45
C ILE A 134 -9.72 -1.73 8.29
N ARG A 135 -9.91 -0.56 7.68
CA ARG A 135 -9.08 -0.02 6.58
C ARG A 135 -7.83 0.74 7.04
N ASP A 136 -7.66 0.97 8.34
CA ASP A 136 -6.63 1.85 8.90
C ASP A 136 -6.62 3.24 8.22
N TRP A 137 -7.82 3.78 7.97
CA TRP A 137 -7.99 5.07 7.33
C TRP A 137 -7.98 6.18 8.38
N GLN A 138 -6.92 6.98 8.36
CA GLN A 138 -6.84 8.19 9.18
C GLN A 138 -7.67 9.30 8.54
N LEU A 139 -8.63 9.81 9.31
CA LEU A 139 -9.45 10.94 8.89
C LEU A 139 -8.56 12.20 8.79
N LYS A 140 -8.49 12.79 7.60
CA LYS A 140 -7.69 14.00 7.39
C LYS A 140 -8.32 15.24 8.01
N ASP A 141 -9.63 15.41 7.83
CA ASP A 141 -10.43 16.54 8.30
C ASP A 141 -11.85 16.06 8.61
N GLY A 142 -12.50 16.67 9.63
CA GLY A 142 -13.89 16.39 9.99
C GLY A 142 -14.05 15.45 11.18
N ILE A 143 -15.21 14.78 11.26
CA ILE A 143 -15.51 13.74 12.24
C ILE A 143 -15.85 12.44 11.54
N ALA A 144 -15.51 11.31 12.17
CA ALA A 144 -15.99 10.00 11.72
C ALA A 144 -17.50 9.89 12.00
N PHE A 145 -18.18 9.11 11.18
CA PHE A 145 -19.58 8.76 11.39
C PHE A 145 -19.70 7.75 12.53
N SER A 146 -20.78 7.86 13.31
CA SER A 146 -21.07 7.06 14.50
C SER A 146 -22.22 6.09 14.25
N ASP A 147 -22.51 5.21 15.21
CA ASP A 147 -23.67 4.30 15.12
C ASP A 147 -25.02 5.03 15.05
N GLU A 148 -25.08 6.31 15.45
CA GLU A 148 -26.30 7.13 15.33
C GLU A 148 -26.53 7.63 13.90
N ASP A 149 -25.49 7.62 13.05
CA ASP A 149 -25.54 8.12 11.67
C ASP A 149 -25.89 7.03 10.64
N VAL A 150 -25.93 5.74 11.05
CA VAL A 150 -26.00 4.55 10.16
C VAL A 150 -27.28 3.73 10.34
#